data_AF-A0A3B8N4I9-F1
#
_entry.id   AF-A0A3B8N4I9-F1
#
_cell.length_a   1.000
_cell.length_b   1.000
_cell.length_c   1.000
_cell.angle_alpha   90.00
_cell.angle_beta   90.00
_cell.angle_gamma   90.00
#
_symmetry.space_group_name_H-M   'P 1'
#
loop_
_entity.id
_entity.type
_entity.pdbx_description
1 polymer ?
#
loop_
_entity_poly.entity_id
_entity_poly.type
_entity_poly.pdbx_seq_one_letter_code
_entity_poly.pdbx_strand_id
1 'polypeptide(L)'
;MDIQTSKVWYREIPASQVDPQVYLAAHTMLEYVKADLGLPQSVEIRWVVKDDPLFSRLEKLLAELTNSKPETFEMEPFSGLTKSFHDNIIWIYANLTPQEAAMTVAHEARHLWQLKHYRPPYTQKEQEAAEKDAVEYEKKAYNAVFGRWANG
;
A
#
# COMPACT_ATOMS: atom_id res chain seq x y z
N MET A 1 -22.86 18.86 -5.17
CA MET A 1 -21.46 19.23 -4.91
C MET A 1 -20.62 18.14 -5.52
N ASP A 2 -20.06 18.39 -6.70
CA ASP A 2 -19.11 17.48 -7.30
C ASP A 2 -17.87 17.47 -6.41
N ILE A 3 -17.57 16.31 -5.82
CA ILE A 3 -16.28 16.09 -5.16
C ILE A 3 -15.29 16.08 -6.31
N GLN A 4 -14.67 17.23 -6.57
CA GLN A 4 -13.50 17.34 -7.44
C GLN A 4 -12.41 16.53 -6.75
N THR A 5 -12.34 15.23 -7.06
CA THR A 5 -11.26 14.35 -6.62
C THR A 5 -9.99 14.97 -7.17
N SER A 6 -9.22 15.62 -6.30
CA SER A 6 -7.92 16.16 -6.67
C SER A 6 -7.08 14.98 -7.14
N LYS A 7 -6.79 14.95 -8.45
CA LYS A 7 -5.92 13.93 -9.04
C LYS A 7 -4.56 14.05 -8.36
N VAL A 8 -4.17 13.05 -7.59
CA VAL A 8 -2.86 12.98 -6.93
C VAL A 8 -1.96 12.08 -7.77
N TRP A 9 -0.75 12.55 -8.02
CA TRP A 9 0.25 11.81 -8.78
C TRP A 9 1.27 11.19 -7.85
N TYR A 10 1.83 10.07 -8.28
CA TYR A 10 2.79 9.31 -7.51
C TYR A 10 3.98 8.95 -8.37
N ARG A 11 5.15 8.89 -7.73
CA ARG A 11 6.40 8.41 -8.32
C ARG A 11 6.91 7.23 -7.52
N GLU A 12 7.20 6.12 -8.19
CA GLU A 12 7.89 4.99 -7.58
C GLU A 12 9.34 5.37 -7.21
N ILE A 13 9.82 4.93 -6.06
CA ILE A 13 11.21 5.13 -5.66
C ILE A 13 11.85 3.80 -5.22
N PRO A 14 13.17 3.63 -5.39
CA PRO A 14 13.87 2.44 -4.92
C PRO A 14 13.94 2.39 -3.39
N ALA A 15 14.00 1.17 -2.84
CA ALA A 15 14.11 0.93 -1.39
C ALA A 15 15.30 1.65 -0.73
N SER A 16 16.37 1.92 -1.48
CA SER A 16 17.54 2.66 -0.98
C SER A 16 17.27 4.12 -0.60
N GLN A 17 16.12 4.66 -1.00
CA GLN A 17 15.68 6.03 -0.69
C GLN A 17 14.66 6.09 0.46
N VAL A 18 14.31 4.94 1.06
CA VAL A 18 13.34 4.84 2.16
C VAL A 18 14.08 4.90 3.49
N ASP A 19 13.47 5.54 4.49
CA ASP A 19 14.00 5.52 5.86
C ASP A 19 14.20 4.06 6.35
N PRO A 20 15.38 3.69 6.89
CA PRO A 20 15.66 2.31 7.27
C PRO A 20 14.70 1.72 8.31
N GLN A 21 14.16 2.53 9.23
CA GLN A 21 13.21 2.07 10.24
C GLN A 21 11.84 1.79 9.62
N VAL A 22 11.42 2.64 8.68
CA VAL A 22 10.19 2.45 7.90
C VAL A 22 10.29 1.18 7.04
N TYR A 23 11.42 1.02 6.35
CA TYR A 23 11.71 -0.17 5.54
C TYR A 23 11.65 -1.44 6.41
N LEU A 24 12.35 -1.45 7.55
CA LEU A 24 12.41 -2.61 8.44
C LEU A 24 11.03 -2.95 9.01
N ALA A 25 10.26 -1.95 9.47
CA ALA A 25 8.94 -2.17 10.04
C ALA A 25 7.96 -2.75 9.01
N ALA A 26 7.96 -2.20 7.79
CA ALA A 26 7.11 -2.67 6.70
C ALA A 26 7.46 -4.11 6.28
N HIS A 27 8.73 -4.42 6.08
CA HIS A 27 9.16 -5.77 5.70
C HIS A 27 8.97 -6.80 6.83
N THR A 28 9.19 -6.42 8.09
CA THR A 28 8.91 -7.29 9.24
C THR A 28 7.43 -7.64 9.29
N MET A 29 6.55 -6.65 9.07
CA MET A 29 5.13 -6.90 9.00
C MET A 29 4.76 -7.79 7.80
N LEU A 30 5.34 -7.54 6.62
CA LEU A 30 5.07 -8.33 5.41
C LEU A 30 5.35 -9.81 5.64
N GLU A 31 6.49 -10.14 6.26
CA GLU A 31 6.85 -11.53 6.53
C GLU A 31 5.91 -12.17 7.55
N TYR A 32 5.50 -11.42 8.59
CA TYR A 32 4.48 -11.89 9.53
C TYR A 32 3.14 -12.19 8.83
N VAL A 33 2.61 -11.25 8.04
CA VAL A 33 1.29 -11.42 7.41
C VAL A 33 1.30 -12.44 6.28
N LYS A 34 2.43 -12.63 5.58
CA LYS A 34 2.58 -13.76 4.65
C LYS A 34 2.39 -15.10 5.36
N ALA A 35 3.00 -15.26 6.53
CA ALA A 35 2.86 -16.46 7.33
C ALA A 35 1.45 -16.60 7.93
N ASP A 36 0.90 -15.54 8.54
CA ASP A 36 -0.39 -15.58 9.23
C ASP A 36 -1.58 -15.81 8.27
N LEU A 37 -1.55 -15.16 7.09
CA LEU A 37 -2.62 -15.25 6.09
C LEU A 37 -2.39 -16.33 5.02
N GLY A 38 -1.21 -16.97 5.00
CA GLY A 38 -0.84 -17.92 3.95
C GLY A 38 -0.72 -17.28 2.56
N LEU A 39 -0.20 -16.04 2.48
CA LEU A 39 0.00 -15.35 1.20
C LEU A 39 1.21 -15.92 0.44
N PRO A 40 1.24 -15.82 -0.90
CA PRO A 40 2.39 -16.22 -1.70
C PRO A 40 3.67 -15.47 -1.31
N GLN A 41 4.81 -16.16 -1.44
CA GLN A 41 6.13 -15.55 -1.20
C GLN A 41 6.46 -14.44 -2.20
N SER A 42 5.83 -14.46 -3.38
CA SER A 42 5.95 -13.41 -4.41
C SER A 42 5.28 -12.09 -4.03
N VAL A 43 4.62 -11.98 -2.86
CA VAL A 43 4.12 -10.69 -2.39
C VAL A 43 5.29 -9.78 -2.02
N GLU A 44 5.34 -8.59 -2.60
CA GLU A 44 6.43 -7.62 -2.41
C GLU A 44 5.91 -6.21 -2.08
N ILE A 45 6.74 -5.42 -1.39
CA ILE A 45 6.47 -4.00 -1.15
C ILE A 45 7.16 -3.18 -2.23
N ARG A 46 6.44 -2.21 -2.78
CA ARG A 46 7.00 -1.14 -3.61
C ARG A 46 6.72 0.21 -2.99
N TRP A 47 7.60 1.17 -3.24
CA TRP A 47 7.61 2.43 -2.51
C TRP A 47 7.24 3.60 -3.42
N VAL A 48 6.40 4.49 -2.92
CA VAL A 48 5.98 5.68 -3.65
C VAL A 48 6.11 6.94 -2.81
N VAL A 49 6.28 8.07 -3.49
CA VAL A 49 6.12 9.41 -2.93
C VAL A 49 5.03 10.15 -3.68
N LYS A 50 4.35 11.08 -3.01
CA LYS A 50 3.46 12.03 -3.70
C LYS A 50 4.31 12.90 -4.61
N ASP A 51 3.83 13.09 -5.84
CA ASP A 51 4.49 13.93 -6.84
C ASP A 51 3.62 15.12 -7.22
N ASP A 52 4.25 16.16 -7.76
CA ASP A 52 3.58 17.34 -8.27
C ASP A 52 2.94 17.03 -9.65
N PRO A 53 1.65 17.34 -9.85
CA PRO A 53 0.95 17.09 -11.11
C PRO A 53 1.64 17.66 -12.36
N LEU A 54 2.41 18.74 -12.24
CA LEU A 54 3.15 19.32 -13.37
C LEU A 54 4.35 18.46 -13.75
N PHE A 55 5.09 17.94 -12.77
CA PHE A 55 6.25 17.08 -13.00
C PHE A 55 5.84 15.75 -13.61
N SER A 56 4.78 15.13 -13.10
CA SER A 56 4.27 13.86 -13.65
C SER A 56 3.74 14.01 -15.08
N ARG A 57 3.12 15.15 -15.42
CA ARG A 57 2.71 15.45 -16.81
C ARG A 57 3.90 15.61 -17.75
N LEU A 58 4.96 16.28 -17.30
CA LEU A 58 6.19 16.44 -18.08
C LEU A 58 6.89 15.09 -18.27
N GLU A 59 6.96 14.26 -17.23
CA GLU A 59 7.61 12.97 -17.31
C GLU A 59 6.85 12.01 -18.25
N LYS A 60 5.51 12.00 -18.19
CA LYS A 60 4.70 11.23 -19.13
C LYS A 60 4.95 11.67 -20.59
N LEU A 61 5.01 12.98 -20.84
CA LEU A 61 5.32 13.52 -22.17
C LEU A 61 6.73 13.10 -22.63
N LEU A 62 7.72 13.16 -21.74
CA LEU A 62 9.08 12.72 -22.03
C LEU A 62 9.14 11.22 -22.31
N ALA A 63 8.41 10.40 -21.57
CA ALA A 63 8.33 8.96 -21.77
C ALA A 63 7.73 8.61 -23.15
N GLU A 64 6.66 9.32 -23.55
CA GLU A 64 6.04 9.19 -24.88
C GLU A 64 7.03 9.57 -26.01
N LEU A 65 7.80 10.64 -25.82
CA LEU A 65 8.81 11.10 -26.81
C LEU A 65 10.02 10.16 -26.90
N THR A 66 10.40 9.52 -25.80
CA THR A 66 11.59 8.66 -25.70
C THR A 66 11.28 7.17 -25.87
N ASN A 67 10.00 6.82 -26.03
CA ASN A 67 9.50 5.44 -26.06
C ASN A 67 9.94 4.63 -24.83
N SER A 68 9.96 5.30 -23.67
CA SER A 68 10.30 4.71 -22.36
C SER A 68 9.05 4.58 -21.49
N LYS A 69 9.16 3.89 -20.34
CA LYS A 69 8.06 3.80 -19.38
C LYS A 69 8.10 4.98 -18.42
N PRO A 70 6.98 5.68 -18.16
CA PRO A 70 6.94 6.72 -17.14
C PRO A 70 7.08 6.11 -15.75
N GLU A 71 7.89 6.72 -14.88
CA GLU A 71 8.03 6.36 -13.46
C GLU A 71 6.92 6.99 -12.59
N THR A 72 6.24 8.01 -13.13
CA THR A 72 5.03 8.59 -12.53
C THR A 72 3.74 8.08 -13.15
N PHE A 73 2.72 7.96 -12.30
CA PHE A 73 1.42 7.44 -12.71
C PHE A 73 0.26 8.10 -11.96
N GLU A 74 -0.88 8.21 -12.67
CA GLU A 74 -2.15 8.68 -12.12
C GLU A 74 -2.84 7.51 -11.41
N MET A 75 -3.35 7.72 -10.19
CA MET A 75 -4.19 6.75 -9.50
C MET A 75 -5.50 7.37 -9.01
N GLU A 76 -6.56 6.56 -9.03
CA GLU A 76 -7.80 6.84 -8.32
C GLU A 76 -7.55 7.01 -6.81
N PRO A 77 -8.41 7.74 -6.08
CA PRO A 77 -8.25 7.92 -4.64
C PRO A 77 -8.14 6.57 -3.95
N PHE A 78 -6.97 6.32 -3.36
CA PHE A 78 -6.74 5.19 -2.48
C PHE A 78 -7.83 5.17 -1.40
N SER A 79 -8.60 4.08 -1.32
CA SER A 79 -9.27 3.76 -0.05
C SER A 79 -8.19 3.26 0.90
N GLY A 80 -7.50 4.17 1.58
CA GLY A 80 -6.71 3.82 2.75
C GLY A 80 -5.20 3.59 2.59
N LEU A 81 -4.63 3.51 1.37
CA LEU A 81 -3.23 3.89 0.97
C LEU A 81 -2.61 3.03 -0.17
N THR A 82 -3.21 1.95 -0.72
CA THR A 82 -2.57 1.22 -1.86
C THR A 82 -3.54 0.69 -2.95
N LYS A 83 -3.01 0.43 -4.17
CA LYS A 83 -3.71 -0.22 -5.29
C LYS A 83 -3.08 -1.59 -5.48
N SER A 84 -3.60 -2.63 -4.83
CA SER A 84 -3.24 -3.99 -5.18
C SER A 84 -4.41 -4.65 -5.88
N PHE A 85 -4.36 -4.71 -7.21
CA PHE A 85 -5.37 -5.48 -7.93
C PHE A 85 -4.81 -6.64 -8.75
N HIS A 86 -3.57 -6.61 -9.27
CA HIS A 86 -3.11 -7.71 -10.15
C HIS A 86 -1.72 -8.34 -9.91
N ASP A 87 -0.84 -7.81 -9.06
CA ASP A 87 0.59 -8.20 -9.15
C ASP A 87 1.23 -8.74 -7.86
N ASN A 88 0.47 -9.09 -6.82
CA ASN A 88 1.02 -9.38 -5.49
C ASN A 88 1.90 -8.22 -4.94
N ILE A 89 1.66 -6.98 -5.36
CA ILE A 89 2.42 -5.80 -4.92
C ILE A 89 1.61 -5.03 -3.88
N ILE A 90 2.24 -4.62 -2.78
CA ILE A 90 1.71 -3.67 -1.81
C ILE A 90 2.47 -2.34 -1.97
N TRP A 91 1.78 -1.26 -2.33
CA TRP A 91 2.39 0.04 -2.60
C TRP A 91 2.41 0.94 -1.36
N ILE A 92 3.56 1.13 -0.71
CA ILE A 92 3.64 1.89 0.54
C ILE A 92 4.22 3.29 0.29
N TYR A 93 3.66 4.28 0.96
CA TYR A 93 4.24 5.62 0.99
C TYR A 93 5.56 5.63 1.76
N ALA A 94 6.61 6.16 1.13
CA ALA A 94 7.94 6.17 1.73
C ALA A 94 8.10 7.16 2.90
N ASN A 95 7.17 8.10 3.05
CA ASN A 95 7.20 9.14 4.10
C ASN A 95 6.32 8.83 5.32
N LEU A 96 5.82 7.58 5.45
CA LEU A 96 5.10 7.13 6.63
C LEU A 96 6.04 6.98 7.83
N THR A 97 5.47 7.04 9.03
CA THR A 97 6.17 6.56 10.23
C THR A 97 6.31 5.02 10.20
N PRO A 98 7.27 4.42 10.95
CA PRO A 98 7.41 2.97 11.00
C PRO A 98 6.13 2.24 11.44
N GLN A 99 5.37 2.83 12.38
CA GLN A 99 4.09 2.29 12.82
C GLN A 99 3.05 2.32 11.70
N GLU A 100 2.88 3.46 11.03
CA GLU A 100 1.93 3.59 9.92
C GLU A 100 2.29 2.62 8.79
N ALA A 101 3.56 2.51 8.42
CA ALA A 101 4.01 1.60 7.36
C ALA A 101 3.69 0.13 7.70
N ALA A 102 3.95 -0.30 8.94
CA ALA A 102 3.58 -1.64 9.38
C ALA A 102 2.06 -1.85 9.34
N MET A 103 1.27 -0.93 9.87
CA MET A 103 -0.20 -1.05 9.85
C MET A 103 -0.75 -1.10 8.42
N THR A 104 -0.28 -0.21 7.53
CA THR A 104 -0.66 -0.22 6.11
C THR A 104 -0.31 -1.54 5.44
N VAL A 105 0.88 -2.11 5.66
CA VAL A 105 1.23 -3.42 5.11
C VAL A 105 0.24 -4.50 5.57
N ALA A 106 -0.14 -4.51 6.85
CA ALA A 106 -1.09 -5.48 7.37
C ALA A 106 -2.50 -5.31 6.80
N HIS A 107 -2.97 -4.06 6.68
CA HIS A 107 -4.25 -3.70 6.09
C HIS A 107 -4.37 -4.21 4.64
N GLU A 108 -3.34 -3.96 3.84
CA GLU A 108 -3.35 -4.24 2.40
C GLU A 108 -3.11 -5.72 2.12
N ALA A 109 -2.28 -6.38 2.93
CA ALA A 109 -2.16 -7.84 2.92
C ALA A 109 -3.50 -8.51 3.26
N ARG A 110 -4.30 -7.92 4.15
CA ARG A 110 -5.63 -8.42 4.47
C ARG A 110 -6.59 -8.28 3.29
N HIS A 111 -6.57 -7.15 2.58
CA HIS A 111 -7.31 -6.98 1.33
C HIS A 111 -6.90 -8.00 0.26
N LEU A 112 -5.59 -8.23 0.08
CA LEU A 112 -5.08 -9.28 -0.82
C LEU A 112 -5.61 -10.68 -0.46
N TRP A 113 -5.66 -10.99 0.82
CA TRP A 113 -6.22 -12.25 1.30
C TRP A 113 -7.73 -12.35 1.05
N GLN A 114 -8.48 -11.28 1.36
CA GLN A 114 -9.93 -11.21 1.15
C GLN A 114 -10.28 -11.42 -0.33
N LEU A 115 -9.56 -10.80 -1.26
CA LEU A 115 -9.78 -10.97 -2.71
C LEU A 115 -9.56 -12.40 -3.20
N LYS A 116 -8.69 -13.18 -2.55
CA LYS A 116 -8.43 -14.59 -2.89
C LYS A 116 -9.48 -15.54 -2.32
N HIS A 117 -10.13 -15.16 -1.22
CA HIS A 117 -11.06 -16.04 -0.47
C HIS A 117 -12.53 -15.67 -0.67
N TYR A 118 -12.80 -14.42 -1.04
CA TYR A 118 -14.14 -13.89 -1.24
C TYR A 118 -14.25 -13.25 -2.62
N ARG A 119 -15.49 -13.12 -3.09
CA ARG A 119 -15.77 -12.26 -4.24
C ARG A 119 -15.53 -10.79 -3.89
N PRO A 120 -15.20 -9.95 -4.87
CA PRO A 120 -15.16 -8.51 -4.68
C PRO A 120 -16.51 -7.98 -4.13
N PRO A 121 -16.47 -6.94 -3.28
CA PRO A 121 -17.69 -6.29 -2.80
C PRO A 121 -18.42 -5.62 -3.96
N TYR A 122 -19.73 -5.83 -4.06
CA TYR A 122 -20.59 -5.20 -5.08
C TYR A 122 -21.46 -4.08 -4.50
N THR A 123 -21.50 -3.97 -3.18
CA THR A 123 -22.26 -2.93 -2.49
C THR A 123 -21.35 -2.15 -1.54
N GLN A 124 -21.70 -0.89 -1.27
CA GLN A 124 -20.99 -0.06 -0.30
C GLN A 124 -20.91 -0.72 1.08
N LYS A 125 -21.99 -1.38 1.53
CA LYS A 125 -22.01 -2.09 2.82
C LYS A 125 -20.99 -3.24 2.87
N GLU A 126 -20.80 -3.96 1.76
CA GLU A 126 -19.79 -5.02 1.66
C GLU A 126 -18.37 -4.43 1.66
N GLN A 127 -18.17 -3.29 1.00
CA GLN A 127 -16.90 -2.58 1.02
C GLN A 127 -16.55 -2.08 2.43
N GLU A 128 -17.50 -1.48 3.14
CA GLU A 128 -17.33 -1.03 4.53
C GLU A 128 -17.03 -2.19 5.49
N ALA A 129 -17.65 -3.36 5.27
CA ALA A 129 -17.39 -4.56 6.06
C ALA A 129 -15.97 -5.11 5.80
N ALA A 130 -15.54 -5.16 4.55
CA ALA A 130 -14.19 -5.58 4.17
C ALA A 130 -13.12 -4.63 4.75
N GLU A 131 -13.36 -3.33 4.67
CA GLU A 131 -12.48 -2.31 5.24
C GLU A 131 -12.41 -2.39 6.76
N LYS A 132 -13.55 -2.58 7.44
CA LYS A 132 -13.57 -2.78 8.89
C LYS A 132 -12.77 -4.01 9.32
N ASP A 133 -12.91 -5.13 8.61
CA ASP A 133 -12.12 -6.33 8.88
C ASP A 133 -10.61 -6.09 8.68
N ALA A 134 -10.22 -5.32 7.66
CA ALA A 134 -8.84 -4.93 7.44
C ALA A 134 -8.29 -4.05 8.59
N VAL A 135 -9.06 -3.05 9.05
CA VAL A 135 -8.71 -2.19 10.20
C VAL A 135 -8.59 -2.97 11.51
N GLU A 136 -9.47 -3.94 11.74
CA GLU A 136 -9.37 -4.81 12.93
C GLU A 136 -8.14 -5.70 12.86
N TYR A 137 -7.83 -6.22 11.68
CA TYR A 137 -6.67 -7.07 11.45
C TYR A 137 -5.34 -6.34 11.61
N GLU A 138 -5.18 -5.13 11.04
CA GLU A 138 -3.92 -4.37 11.14
C GLU A 138 -3.50 -4.12 12.59
N LYS A 139 -4.46 -3.82 13.48
CA LYS A 139 -4.20 -3.59 14.91
C LYS A 139 -3.78 -4.87 15.60
N LYS A 140 -4.44 -5.99 15.29
CA LYS A 140 -4.11 -7.31 15.83
C LYS A 140 -2.70 -7.73 15.39
N ALA A 141 -2.39 -7.61 14.10
CA ALA A 141 -1.08 -7.96 13.54
C ALA A 141 0.02 -7.08 14.12
N TYR A 142 -0.19 -5.75 14.19
CA TYR A 142 0.75 -4.82 14.80
C TYR A 142 1.08 -5.19 16.24
N ASN A 143 0.06 -5.47 17.06
CA ASN A 143 0.27 -5.89 18.45
C ASN A 143 0.99 -7.24 18.57
N ALA A 144 0.76 -8.18 17.65
CA ALA A 144 1.44 -9.46 17.65
C ALA A 144 2.95 -9.34 17.39
N VAL A 145 3.33 -8.44 16.47
CA VAL A 145 4.74 -8.24 16.06
C VAL A 145 5.47 -7.28 17.01
N PHE A 146 4.87 -6.13 17.31
CA PHE A 146 5.55 -5.03 18.01
C PHE A 146 5.06 -4.81 19.45
N GLY A 147 3.86 -5.31 19.80
CA GLY A 147 3.26 -5.07 21.12
C GLY A 147 3.93 -5.79 22.29
N ARG A 148 4.78 -6.80 22.04
CA ARG A 148 5.46 -7.58 23.10
C ARG A 148 6.64 -6.85 23.77
N TRP A 149 7.12 -5.75 23.19
CA TRP A 149 8.30 -5.03 23.70
C TRP A 149 7.97 -3.85 24.62
N ALA A 150 6.69 -3.52 24.81
CA ALA A 150 6.25 -2.40 25.65
C ALA A 150 6.04 -2.77 27.14
N ASN A 151 6.19 -4.05 27.52
CA ASN A 151 5.96 -4.56 28.87
C ASN A 151 7.18 -5.32 29.45
N GLY A 152 8.37 -5.13 28.87
CA GLY A 152 9.63 -5.77 29.30
C GLY A 152 10.59 -4.78 29.91
#